data_AF-A0A8C2MEG0-F1
#
_entry.id   AF-A0A8C2MEG0-F1
#
_cell.length_a   1.000
_cell.length_b   1.000
_cell.length_c   1.000
_cell.angle_alpha   90.00
_cell.angle_beta   90.00
_cell.angle_gamma   90.00
#
_symmetry.space_group_name_H-M   'P 1'
#
loop_
_entity.id
_entity.type
_entity.pdbx_description
1 polymer ?
#
loop_
_entity_poly.entity_id
_entity_poly.type
_entity_poly.pdbx_seq_one_letter_code
_entity_poly.pdbx_strand_id
1 'polypeptide(L)'
;MRLAGPLRIVALIITMGLSWILVTILLGGPGGGLPRIQQFFTSETRKYKCGLPQPCPEEHLAFRMVSGAANVIGPKICLEDKMLMSSVKDNVGRGLNIALVNGVSGELLEARAFDMWAGASYYFFP
;
A
#
# COMPACT_ATOMS: atom_id res chain seq x y z
N MET A 1 7.76 56.23 -32.31
CA MET A 1 6.59 55.78 -31.54
C MET A 1 7.12 55.05 -30.31
N ARG A 2 7.03 55.66 -29.13
CA ARG A 2 7.73 55.20 -27.92
C ARG A 2 7.07 53.92 -27.38
N LEU A 3 7.50 52.76 -27.89
CA LEU A 3 7.08 51.41 -27.50
C LEU A 3 7.37 51.07 -26.02
N ALA A 4 7.96 52.00 -25.26
CA ALA A 4 8.25 51.89 -23.84
C ALA A 4 7.00 52.05 -22.93
N GLY A 5 5.93 52.69 -23.42
CA GLY A 5 4.68 52.85 -22.68
C GLY A 5 3.92 51.54 -22.45
N PRO A 6 3.51 50.82 -23.53
CA PRO A 6 2.72 49.59 -23.38
C PRO A 6 3.50 48.47 -22.68
N LEU A 7 4.82 48.40 -22.88
CA LEU A 7 5.67 47.39 -22.26
C LEU A 7 5.71 47.52 -20.73
N ARG A 8 5.70 48.75 -20.20
CA ARG A 8 5.66 49.00 -18.75
C ARG A 8 4.33 48.61 -18.14
N ILE A 9 3.23 48.82 -18.86
CA ILE A 9 1.89 48.41 -18.39
C ILE A 9 1.80 46.88 -18.31
N VAL A 10 2.30 46.17 -19.32
CA VAL A 10 2.34 44.70 -19.31
C VAL A 10 3.20 44.17 -18.15
N ALA A 11 4.36 44.79 -17.89
CA ALA A 11 5.21 44.42 -16.76
C ALA A 11 4.53 44.63 -15.39
N LEU A 12 3.73 45.70 -15.23
CA LEU A 12 2.97 45.95 -14.01
C LEU A 12 1.85 44.92 -13.79
N ILE A 13 1.15 44.51 -14.85
CA ILE A 13 0.10 43.49 -14.75
C ILE A 13 0.71 42.14 -14.36
N ILE A 14 1.84 41.77 -14.95
CA ILE A 14 2.51 40.50 -14.65
C ILE A 14 3.00 40.47 -13.19
N THR A 15 3.62 41.55 -12.72
CA THR A 15 4.12 41.61 -11.33
C THR A 15 2.99 41.58 -10.30
N MET A 16 1.85 42.22 -10.58
CA MET A 16 0.66 42.18 -9.73
C MET A 16 -0.01 40.80 -9.72
N GLY A 17 -0.05 40.11 -10.86
CA GLY A 17 -0.58 38.74 -10.94
C GLY A 17 0.31 37.73 -10.20
N LEU A 18 1.64 37.84 -10.38
CA LEU A 18 2.60 36.98 -9.69
C LEU A 18 2.59 37.21 -8.18
N SER A 19 2.52 38.46 -7.72
CA SER A 19 2.45 38.75 -6.28
C SER A 19 1.17 38.21 -5.66
N TRP A 20 0.04 38.30 -6.35
CA TRP A 20 -1.23 37.73 -5.90
C TRP A 20 -1.16 36.20 -5.78
N ILE A 21 -0.56 35.51 -6.76
CA ILE A 21 -0.36 34.06 -6.72
C ILE A 21 0.58 33.66 -5.57
N LEU A 22 1.70 34.39 -5.39
CA LEU A 22 2.65 34.11 -4.31
C LEU A 22 2.01 34.29 -2.92
N VAL A 23 1.23 35.36 -2.74
CA VAL A 23 0.47 35.63 -1.51
C VAL A 23 -0.55 34.52 -1.26
N THR A 24 -1.25 34.04 -2.28
CA THR A 24 -2.22 32.95 -2.15
C THR A 24 -1.57 31.64 -1.72
N ILE A 25 -0.35 31.35 -2.22
CA ILE A 25 0.43 30.16 -1.83
C ILE A 25 0.97 30.29 -0.41
N LEU A 26 1.47 31.47 -0.02
CA LEU A 26 2.09 31.68 1.30
C LEU A 26 1.08 31.81 2.44
N LEU A 27 -0.10 32.42 2.19
CA LEU A 27 -1.14 32.64 3.20
C LEU A 27 -2.29 31.62 3.17
N GLY A 28 -2.26 30.64 2.27
CA GLY A 28 -3.19 29.51 2.28
C GLY A 28 -4.68 29.91 2.21
N GLY A 29 -5.03 30.85 1.33
CA GLY A 29 -6.38 31.38 1.17
C GLY A 29 -7.39 30.38 0.54
N PRO A 30 -8.67 30.43 0.93
CA PRO A 30 -9.69 29.44 0.54
C PRO A 30 -10.18 29.67 -0.89
N GLY A 31 -9.54 29.04 -1.87
CA GLY A 31 -10.06 29.00 -3.24
C GLY A 31 -9.00 28.76 -4.31
N GLY A 32 -8.57 27.50 -4.48
CA GLY A 32 -7.84 27.08 -5.68
C GLY A 32 -6.46 26.43 -5.47
N GLY A 33 -6.08 26.09 -4.23
CA GLY A 33 -4.85 25.34 -3.94
C GLY A 33 -5.10 23.84 -3.96
N LEU A 34 -4.34 23.11 -4.77
CA LEU A 34 -4.29 21.66 -4.90
C LEU A 34 -3.97 20.98 -3.54
N PRO A 35 -4.92 20.38 -2.80
CA PRO A 35 -4.63 19.79 -1.49
C PRO A 35 -4.68 18.25 -1.52
N ARG A 36 -4.50 17.63 -2.70
CA ARG A 36 -4.78 16.18 -2.87
C ARG A 36 -3.54 15.29 -2.98
N ILE A 37 -2.34 15.84 -3.14
CA ILE A 37 -1.12 15.02 -3.31
C ILE A 37 -0.45 14.70 -1.96
N GLN A 38 -0.58 15.55 -0.94
CA GLN A 38 0.03 15.27 0.37
C GLN A 38 -0.63 14.08 1.11
N GLN A 39 -1.89 13.74 0.75
CA GLN A 39 -2.57 12.57 1.31
C GLN A 39 -2.07 11.23 0.74
N PHE A 40 -1.31 11.22 -0.35
CA PHE A 40 -0.85 9.98 -0.98
C PHE A 40 0.41 9.37 -0.33
N PHE A 41 1.22 10.15 0.40
CA PHE A 41 2.54 9.69 0.84
C PHE A 41 2.77 9.64 2.35
N THR A 42 1.76 9.94 3.18
CA THR A 42 1.89 9.81 4.64
C THR A 42 0.63 9.20 5.27
N SER A 43 0.11 8.12 4.68
CA SER A 43 -0.66 7.16 5.46
C SER A 43 0.32 6.27 6.23
N GLU A 44 1.02 6.85 7.22
CA GLU A 44 1.39 6.08 8.41
C GLU A 44 0.08 5.81 9.19
N THR A 45 -0.87 5.13 8.52
CA THR A 45 -1.97 4.45 9.17
C THR A 45 -1.30 3.52 10.16
N ARG A 46 -1.52 3.73 11.46
CA ARG A 46 -1.08 2.81 12.50
C ARG A 46 -1.34 1.40 11.99
N LYS A 47 -0.27 0.69 11.63
CA LYS A 47 -0.39 -0.63 11.02
C LYS A 47 -0.78 -1.56 12.15
N TYR A 48 -2.01 -2.05 12.11
CA TYR A 48 -2.44 -3.11 13.00
C TYR A 48 -1.77 -4.43 12.59
N LYS A 49 -2.06 -5.50 13.32
CA LYS A 49 -1.45 -6.81 13.09
C LYS A 49 -1.47 -7.19 11.60
N CYS A 50 -0.38 -7.76 11.08
CA CYS A 50 -0.18 -8.10 9.68
C CYS A 50 -0.31 -6.92 8.68
N GLY A 51 -0.24 -5.68 9.18
CA GLY A 51 -0.44 -4.46 8.37
C GLY A 51 -1.88 -4.29 7.89
N LEU A 52 -2.86 -4.74 8.69
CA LEU A 52 -4.28 -4.49 8.44
C LEU A 52 -4.61 -3.00 8.57
N PRO A 53 -5.57 -2.47 7.77
CA PRO A 53 -5.96 -1.07 7.81
C PRO A 53 -6.80 -0.71 9.04
N GLN A 54 -7.44 -1.71 9.67
CA GLN A 54 -8.33 -1.57 10.82
C GLN A 54 -7.99 -2.65 11.86
N PRO A 55 -8.26 -2.39 13.15
CA PRO A 55 -8.07 -3.40 14.19
C PRO A 55 -9.14 -4.50 14.05
N CYS A 56 -8.74 -5.74 14.37
CA CYS A 56 -9.71 -6.83 14.52
C CYS A 56 -10.49 -6.66 15.85
N PRO A 57 -11.77 -7.08 15.90
CA PRO A 57 -12.53 -7.15 17.15
C PRO A 57 -11.89 -8.13 18.16
N GLU A 58 -12.34 -8.06 19.42
CA GLU A 58 -11.93 -9.02 20.44
C GLU A 58 -12.31 -10.46 20.03
N GLU A 59 -11.50 -11.43 20.45
CA GLU A 59 -11.64 -12.87 20.14
C GLU A 59 -11.55 -13.25 18.64
N HIS A 60 -11.09 -12.34 17.77
CA HIS A 60 -10.84 -12.62 16.35
C HIS A 60 -9.35 -12.70 16.03
N LEU A 61 -9.00 -13.62 15.12
CA LEU A 61 -7.64 -13.74 14.59
C LEU A 61 -7.45 -12.80 13.39
N ALA A 62 -6.46 -11.92 13.49
CA ALA A 62 -6.04 -11.02 12.44
C ALA A 62 -5.18 -11.78 11.42
N PHE A 63 -5.61 -11.84 10.16
CA PHE A 63 -4.83 -12.44 9.09
C PHE A 63 -4.74 -11.55 7.86
N ARG A 64 -3.64 -11.72 7.12
CA ARG A 64 -3.44 -11.11 5.81
C ARG A 64 -2.81 -12.13 4.88
N MET A 65 -3.43 -12.28 3.71
CA MET A 65 -2.92 -13.12 2.63
C MET A 65 -2.69 -12.27 1.39
N VAL A 66 -1.55 -12.47 0.75
CA VAL A 66 -1.16 -11.80 -0.49
C VAL A 66 -0.64 -12.86 -1.43
N SER A 67 -1.17 -12.91 -2.66
CA SER A 67 -0.67 -13.81 -3.70
C SER A 67 0.75 -13.43 -4.13
N GLY A 68 1.45 -14.39 -4.74
CA GLY A 68 2.71 -14.09 -5.41
C GLY A 68 2.51 -13.17 -6.61
N ALA A 69 3.62 -12.58 -7.09
CA ALA A 69 3.67 -11.83 -8.34
C ALA A 69 4.55 -12.59 -9.34
N ALA A 70 3.92 -13.03 -10.43
CA ALA A 70 4.52 -13.91 -11.43
C ALA A 70 5.21 -15.12 -10.77
N ASN A 71 6.43 -15.43 -11.18
CA ASN A 71 7.26 -16.48 -10.58
C ASN A 71 8.40 -15.94 -9.70
N VAL A 72 8.49 -14.61 -9.52
CA VAL A 72 9.64 -13.96 -8.86
C VAL A 72 9.37 -13.61 -7.40
N ILE A 73 8.12 -13.25 -7.07
CA ILE A 73 7.74 -12.90 -5.70
C ILE A 73 6.78 -13.95 -5.22
N GLY A 74 7.18 -14.72 -4.22
CA GLY A 74 6.31 -15.71 -3.59
C GLY A 74 5.16 -15.08 -2.79
N PRO A 75 4.08 -15.84 -2.54
CA PRO A 75 2.97 -15.39 -1.71
C PRO A 75 3.39 -15.08 -0.28
N LYS A 76 2.55 -14.34 0.44
CA LYS A 76 2.74 -14.00 1.85
C LYS A 76 1.47 -14.30 2.63
N ILE A 77 1.60 -15.07 3.71
CA ILE A 77 0.51 -15.39 4.64
C ILE A 77 0.99 -15.00 6.04
N CYS A 78 0.25 -14.08 6.67
CA CYS A 78 0.49 -13.60 8.03
C CYS A 78 -0.76 -13.84 8.88
N LEU A 79 -0.57 -14.31 10.11
CA LEU A 79 -1.61 -14.51 11.11
C LEU A 79 -1.10 -13.99 12.45
N GLU A 80 -1.86 -13.14 13.13
CA GLU A 80 -1.51 -12.60 14.46
C GLU A 80 -0.09 -12.03 14.53
N ASP A 81 0.30 -11.22 13.53
CA ASP A 81 1.66 -10.68 13.32
C ASP A 81 2.77 -11.71 13.05
N LYS A 82 2.44 -13.00 13.00
CA LYS A 82 3.37 -14.07 12.66
C LYS A 82 3.32 -14.34 11.17
N MET A 83 4.46 -14.16 10.50
CA MET A 83 4.64 -14.54 9.10
C MET A 83 4.70 -16.08 9.00
N LEU A 84 3.58 -16.68 8.56
CA LEU A 84 3.45 -18.13 8.40
C LEU A 84 4.17 -18.59 7.13
N MET A 85 3.84 -17.97 6.00
CA MET A 85 4.47 -18.26 4.70
C MET A 85 4.95 -16.97 4.03
N SER A 86 6.14 -16.99 3.44
CA SER A 86 6.72 -15.84 2.75
C SER A 86 7.89 -16.27 1.87
N SER A 87 8.12 -15.54 0.77
CA SER A 87 9.36 -15.68 -0.03
C SER A 87 10.63 -15.46 0.78
N VAL A 88 10.58 -14.67 1.86
CA VAL A 88 11.74 -14.44 2.76
C VAL A 88 11.99 -15.63 3.68
N LYS A 89 10.95 -16.41 3.97
CA LYS A 89 11.00 -17.59 4.84
C LYS A 89 11.30 -18.88 4.08
N ASP A 90 11.42 -18.78 2.75
CA ASP A 90 11.74 -19.88 1.83
C ASP A 90 10.82 -21.11 1.96
N ASN A 91 9.57 -20.88 2.37
CA ASN A 91 8.57 -21.94 2.57
C ASN A 91 7.37 -21.79 1.63
N VAL A 92 7.61 -21.19 0.47
CA VAL A 92 6.59 -20.94 -0.57
C VAL A 92 7.05 -21.47 -1.91
N GLY A 93 6.11 -21.97 -2.70
CA GLY A 93 6.37 -22.56 -4.01
C GLY A 93 5.39 -22.11 -5.08
N ARG A 94 5.60 -22.62 -6.31
CA ARG A 94 4.66 -22.45 -7.42
C ARG A 94 3.35 -23.17 -7.10
N GLY A 95 2.23 -22.59 -7.56
CA GLY A 95 0.91 -23.17 -7.37
C GLY A 95 0.27 -22.76 -6.05
N LEU A 96 -0.29 -23.73 -5.33
CA LEU A 96 -1.12 -23.52 -4.15
C LEU A 96 -0.27 -23.60 -2.86
N ASN A 97 -0.34 -22.58 -2.02
CA ASN A 97 0.43 -22.50 -0.76
C ASN A 97 -0.54 -22.45 0.41
N ILE A 98 -0.36 -23.34 1.39
CA ILE A 98 -1.38 -23.63 2.42
C ILE A 98 -0.70 -23.68 3.78
N ALA A 99 -1.26 -22.94 4.72
CA ALA A 99 -0.87 -22.95 6.13
C ALA A 99 -2.07 -23.41 6.97
N LEU A 100 -1.92 -24.55 7.63
CA LEU A 100 -2.87 -25.09 8.61
C LEU A 100 -2.54 -24.52 9.98
N VAL A 101 -3.54 -23.95 10.64
CA VAL A 101 -3.40 -23.30 11.95
C VAL A 101 -4.46 -23.80 12.91
N ASN A 102 -4.17 -23.75 14.20
CA ASN A 102 -5.14 -24.00 15.25
C ASN A 102 -6.13 -22.82 15.34
N GLY A 103 -7.43 -23.09 15.25
CA GLY A 103 -8.47 -22.06 15.26
C GLY A 103 -8.65 -21.33 16.60
N VAL A 104 -8.14 -21.90 17.71
CA VAL A 104 -8.22 -21.31 19.05
C VAL A 104 -6.91 -20.62 19.41
N SER A 105 -5.76 -21.30 19.29
CA SER A 105 -4.46 -20.73 19.67
C SER A 105 -3.81 -19.88 18.59
N GLY A 106 -4.24 -20.00 17.33
CA GLY A 106 -3.60 -19.35 16.18
C GLY A 106 -2.21 -19.90 15.87
N GLU A 107 -1.80 -21.04 16.45
CA GLU A 107 -0.50 -21.64 16.20
C GLU A 107 -0.46 -22.39 14.87
N LEU A 108 0.69 -22.33 14.20
CA LEU A 108 0.93 -23.05 12.95
C LEU A 108 1.08 -24.54 13.23
N LEU A 109 0.22 -25.35 12.63
CA LEU A 109 0.30 -26.81 12.67
C LEU A 109 1.15 -27.31 11.50
N GLU A 110 0.89 -26.81 10.29
CA GLU A 110 1.59 -27.27 9.09
C GLU A 110 1.58 -26.22 7.99
N ALA A 111 2.63 -26.16 7.16
CA ALA A 111 2.66 -25.32 5.97
C ALA A 111 3.29 -26.08 4.80
N ARG A 112 2.58 -26.15 3.67
CA ARG A 112 3.06 -26.81 2.45
C ARG A 112 2.71 -26.02 1.20
N ALA A 113 3.52 -26.20 0.17
CA ALA A 113 3.30 -25.69 -1.17
C ALA A 113 3.08 -26.86 -2.14
N PHE A 114 2.13 -26.72 -3.04
CA PHE A 114 1.72 -27.73 -4.00
C PHE A 114 1.78 -27.14 -5.41
N ASP A 115 2.61 -27.72 -6.28
CA ASP A 115 2.73 -27.29 -7.67
C ASP A 115 1.55 -27.80 -8.50
N MET A 116 0.65 -26.90 -8.86
CA MET A 116 -0.52 -27.19 -9.69
C MET A 116 -0.24 -27.12 -11.20
N TRP A 117 0.99 -26.75 -11.61
CA TRP A 117 1.37 -26.65 -13.02
C TRP A 117 1.98 -27.96 -13.55
N ALA A 118 2.95 -28.52 -12.82
CA ALA A 118 3.65 -29.74 -13.22
C ALA A 118 3.42 -30.93 -12.27
N GLY A 119 2.65 -30.74 -11.19
CA GLY A 119 2.38 -31.79 -10.21
C GLY A 119 1.31 -32.77 -10.70
N ALA A 120 1.52 -34.05 -10.41
CA ALA A 120 0.43 -35.03 -10.44
C ALA A 120 -0.51 -34.74 -9.27
N SER A 121 -1.82 -34.67 -9.54
CA SER A 121 -2.86 -34.46 -8.53
C SER A 121 -3.00 -35.70 -7.65
N TYR A 122 -2.07 -35.90 -6.71
CA TYR A 122 -2.23 -36.86 -5.64
C TYR A 122 -3.05 -36.23 -4.52
N TYR A 123 -4.01 -37.01 -4.00
CA TYR A 123 -5.06 -36.58 -3.07
C TYR A 123 -4.53 -35.76 -1.89
N PHE A 124 -5.28 -34.69 -1.61
CA PHE A 124 -4.89 -33.54 -0.80
C PHE A 124 -4.81 -33.82 0.72
N PHE A 125 -5.29 -34.96 1.21
CA PHE A 125 -5.22 -35.39 2.60
C PHE A 125 -5.30 -36.94 2.67
N PRO A 126 -4.51 -37.62 3.54
CA PRO A 126 -4.80 -39.00 3.94
C PRO A 126 -6.03 -39.10 4.84
#